data_AF-F8FQK2-F1
#
_entry.id   AF-F8FQK2-F1
#
_cell.length_a   1.000
_cell.length_b   1.000
_cell.length_c   1.000
_cell.angle_alpha   90.00
_cell.angle_beta   90.00
_cell.angle_gamma   90.00
#
_symmetry.space_group_name_H-M   'P 1'
#
loop_
_entity.id
_entity.type
_entity.pdbx_description
1 polymer ?
#
loop_
_entity_poly.entity_id
_entity_poly.type
_entity_poly.pdbx_seq_one_letter_code
_entity_poly.pdbx_strand_id
1 'polypeptide(L)'
;MPDVWVISDSNLEVRFDQTVNLLSVKDKRSNKLWEQLPLGRELTVNKVSQHRNALHLELQGGALAFSAALELTETSELVVTITADPEASFDKISFPSAFQAPDPDHYLLQTDSQGLLLPVDDTRYPLEEHPFFFCGGGPAMAWMGVTDSVFETGYMAIFETPYDAAIALKREEGLITFAPVWLSSMGEFSYERRIRYVFFHTGGYIAQCKRYREYAWPKNKVLTLKENQKRFPAIEKILGAVHIYVWDKAREVSFAQDLKKSGIEKALFLWNANHLPYPEPDYDSRLQELGYGTGGYELFTDIHPDSHPGYAALDRIPLKRNVYPGLFDQITARKKDGSTYFNQYGTYVCPEAVRPEMIKRVEKELSLYPHETYFLDVYQANGLYECHNPEHRLTREQYAEAIIRNCELLEEKYNTFLGAEFGADFAGSHGVYAHGMMTLQRMWWFESEANRKGTIYYMGDWKDNSRPSIMLGERTATGAYLEYSIHEYTRVPLYELVYHDAIVTSWRWEDCNHHSPEIWWKKDLFNILYGTAPLWSIDQERWDSFKFTFVESYNKICPWLQQICYDELVSHRFVSSDRKVQESRFSSGKRAVVNFGDTSYTFEGRIIEPRGFITMDDVATN
;
A
#
# COMPACT_ATOMS: atom_id res chain seq x y z
N MET A 1 1.41 -33.06 34.87
CA MET A 1 2.21 -32.71 33.67
C MET A 1 2.80 -31.32 33.95
N PRO A 2 3.89 -30.87 33.30
CA PRO A 2 4.33 -29.51 33.52
C PRO A 2 3.21 -28.55 33.13
N ASP A 3 2.85 -27.65 34.04
CA ASP A 3 1.88 -26.58 33.81
C ASP A 3 2.46 -25.48 32.90
N VAL A 4 3.79 -25.49 32.74
CA VAL A 4 4.58 -24.53 31.98
C VAL A 4 5.54 -25.28 31.05
N TRP A 5 5.44 -24.98 29.75
CA TRP A 5 6.25 -25.58 28.69
C TRP A 5 7.23 -24.55 28.13
N VAL A 6 8.48 -24.93 27.87
CA VAL A 6 9.54 -23.99 27.47
C VAL A 6 10.39 -24.55 26.34
N ILE A 7 10.55 -23.77 25.27
CA ILE A 7 11.57 -23.96 24.24
C ILE A 7 12.49 -22.73 24.23
N SER A 8 13.79 -22.93 24.01
CA SER A 8 14.75 -21.83 24.12
C SER A 8 16.04 -22.09 23.35
N ASP A 9 16.65 -21.03 22.85
CA ASP A 9 17.98 -21.02 22.24
C ASP A 9 18.89 -19.95 22.91
N SER A 10 19.94 -19.51 22.23
CA SER A 10 20.85 -18.47 22.74
C SER A 10 20.20 -17.09 22.91
N ASN A 11 19.17 -16.76 22.12
CA ASN A 11 18.60 -15.42 22.03
C ASN A 11 17.17 -15.35 22.58
N LEU A 12 16.35 -16.38 22.40
CA LEU A 12 14.95 -16.40 22.79
C LEU A 12 14.64 -17.51 23.79
N GLU A 13 13.67 -17.24 24.64
CA GLU A 13 12.96 -18.22 25.45
C GLU A 13 11.47 -18.04 25.23
N VAL A 14 10.81 -19.09 24.74
CA VAL A 14 9.37 -19.11 24.49
C VAL A 14 8.74 -20.02 25.53
N ARG A 15 7.81 -19.46 26.29
CA ARG A 15 7.10 -20.14 27.37
C ARG A 15 5.61 -20.18 27.08
N PHE A 16 5.01 -21.37 27.20
CA PHE A 16 3.56 -21.53 27.19
C PHE A 16 3.08 -22.00 28.55
N ASP A 17 2.27 -21.18 29.22
CA ASP A 17 1.65 -21.50 30.51
C ASP A 17 0.23 -22.03 30.27
N GLN A 18 0.04 -23.32 30.51
CA GLN A 18 -1.23 -24.01 30.25
C GLN A 18 -2.30 -23.68 31.31
N THR A 19 -1.92 -23.15 32.49
CA THR A 19 -2.90 -22.83 33.54
C THR A 19 -3.70 -21.57 33.22
N VAL A 20 -3.04 -20.62 32.56
CA VAL A 20 -3.63 -19.36 32.11
C VAL A 20 -3.77 -19.29 30.58
N ASN A 21 -3.38 -20.34 29.86
CA ASN A 21 -3.35 -20.43 28.40
C ASN A 21 -2.67 -19.22 27.74
N LEU A 22 -1.45 -18.91 28.18
CA LEU A 22 -0.72 -17.71 27.78
C LEU A 22 0.65 -18.08 27.22
N LEU A 23 1.01 -17.46 26.09
CA LEU A 23 2.34 -17.53 25.50
C LEU A 23 3.14 -16.28 25.89
N SER A 24 4.39 -16.45 26.29
CA SER A 24 5.33 -15.35 26.44
C SER A 24 6.65 -15.65 25.75
N VAL A 25 7.30 -14.60 25.27
CA VAL A 25 8.60 -14.68 24.60
C VAL A 25 9.55 -13.69 25.25
N LYS A 26 10.63 -14.20 25.82
CA LYS A 26 11.72 -13.40 26.38
C LYS A 26 12.83 -13.29 25.36
N ASP A 27 13.14 -12.06 24.96
CA ASP A 27 14.36 -11.73 24.22
C ASP A 27 15.51 -11.55 25.21
N LYS A 28 16.44 -12.51 25.24
CA LYS A 28 17.59 -12.54 26.16
C LYS A 28 18.61 -11.46 25.84
N ARG A 29 18.61 -10.91 24.62
CA ARG A 29 19.57 -9.88 24.19
C ARG A 29 19.25 -8.52 24.80
N SER A 30 17.97 -8.20 24.95
CA SER A 30 17.46 -6.97 25.59
C SER A 30 16.86 -7.20 26.98
N ASN A 31 16.72 -8.47 27.40
CA ASN A 31 15.99 -8.89 28.60
C ASN A 31 14.52 -8.40 28.62
N LYS A 32 13.92 -8.18 27.44
CA LYS A 32 12.52 -7.77 27.29
C LYS A 32 11.61 -9.00 27.24
N LEU A 33 10.48 -8.93 27.93
CA LEU A 33 9.45 -9.96 27.94
C LEU A 33 8.25 -9.46 27.13
N TRP A 34 7.83 -10.26 26.15
CA TRP A 34 6.63 -10.03 25.35
C TRP A 34 5.58 -11.06 25.75
N GLU A 35 4.46 -10.61 26.28
CA GLU A 35 3.38 -11.49 26.75
C GLU A 35 2.18 -11.39 25.82
N GLN A 36 1.64 -12.53 25.40
CA GLN A 36 0.35 -12.56 24.74
C GLN A 36 -0.77 -12.34 25.75
N LEU A 37 -1.93 -11.94 25.25
CA LEU A 37 -3.16 -12.12 26.01
C LEU A 37 -3.43 -13.63 26.17
N PRO A 38 -4.06 -14.03 27.28
CA PRO A 38 -4.61 -15.39 27.40
C PRO A 38 -5.42 -15.77 26.15
N LEU A 39 -5.36 -17.04 25.74
CA LEU A 39 -6.23 -17.53 24.68
C LEU A 39 -7.70 -17.19 25.00
N GLY A 40 -8.43 -16.71 23.98
CA GLY A 40 -9.83 -16.37 24.11
C GLY A 40 -10.66 -17.53 24.65
N ARG A 41 -11.79 -17.23 25.32
CA ARG A 41 -12.63 -18.27 25.94
C ARG A 41 -13.22 -19.26 24.94
N GLU A 42 -13.27 -18.86 23.68
CA GLU A 42 -13.66 -19.64 22.51
C GLU A 42 -12.64 -20.73 22.10
N LEU A 43 -11.41 -20.67 22.63
CA LEU A 43 -10.35 -21.65 22.35
C LEU A 43 -10.08 -22.54 23.58
N THR A 44 -10.05 -23.85 23.36
CA THR A 44 -9.68 -24.83 24.39
C THR A 44 -8.39 -25.54 23.99
N VAL A 45 -7.42 -25.61 24.90
CA VAL A 45 -6.19 -26.39 24.73
C VAL A 45 -6.42 -27.79 25.27
N ASN A 46 -6.53 -28.76 24.39
CA ASN A 46 -6.77 -30.16 24.76
C ASN A 46 -5.50 -30.84 25.23
N LYS A 47 -4.38 -30.55 24.56
CA LYS A 47 -3.10 -31.19 24.85
C LYS A 47 -1.94 -30.31 24.41
N VAL A 48 -0.86 -30.35 25.20
CA VAL A 48 0.42 -29.76 24.86
C VAL A 48 1.47 -30.86 24.86
N SER A 49 2.34 -30.85 23.87
CA SER A 49 3.50 -31.73 23.80
C SER A 49 4.70 -30.93 23.29
N GLN A 50 5.89 -31.40 23.63
CA GLN A 50 7.13 -30.73 23.25
C GLN A 50 8.02 -31.72 22.50
N HIS A 51 8.51 -31.28 21.34
CA HIS A 51 9.43 -32.04 20.50
C HIS A 51 10.59 -31.13 20.10
N ARG A 52 11.77 -31.37 20.66
CA ARG A 52 12.98 -30.55 20.43
C ARG A 52 12.70 -29.06 20.71
N ASN A 53 12.84 -28.20 19.69
CA ASN A 53 12.63 -26.77 19.72
C ASN A 53 11.21 -26.37 19.30
N ALA A 54 10.24 -27.29 19.35
CA ALA A 54 8.85 -27.02 19.03
C ALA A 54 7.89 -27.43 20.16
N LEU A 55 6.89 -26.59 20.40
CA LEU A 55 5.70 -26.91 21.20
C LEU A 55 4.53 -27.20 20.25
N HIS A 56 3.85 -28.32 20.46
CA HIS A 56 2.67 -28.72 19.69
C HIS A 56 1.44 -28.67 20.59
N LEU A 57 0.46 -27.86 20.19
CA LEU A 57 -0.79 -27.65 20.90
C LEU A 57 -1.92 -28.25 20.07
N GLU A 58 -2.69 -29.17 20.65
CA GLU A 58 -3.96 -29.63 20.09
C GLU A 58 -5.07 -28.72 20.66
N LEU A 59 -5.77 -28.01 19.77
CA LEU A 59 -6.71 -26.94 20.11
C LEU A 59 -8.10 -27.23 19.54
N GLN A 60 -9.12 -26.67 20.18
CA GLN A 60 -10.50 -26.66 19.71
C GLN A 60 -11.01 -25.22 19.70
N GLY A 61 -11.46 -24.72 18.55
CA GLY A 61 -12.10 -23.42 18.39
C GLY A 61 -13.50 -23.58 17.79
N GLY A 62 -14.54 -23.49 18.62
CA GLY A 62 -15.89 -23.84 18.20
C GLY A 62 -15.96 -25.29 17.68
N ALA A 63 -16.37 -25.48 16.43
CA ALA A 63 -16.41 -26.81 15.77
C ALA A 63 -15.06 -27.23 15.16
N LEU A 64 -14.11 -26.30 14.99
CA LEU A 64 -12.83 -26.59 14.35
C LEU A 64 -11.84 -27.19 15.37
N ALA A 65 -11.45 -28.43 15.15
CA ALA A 65 -10.30 -29.05 15.80
C ALA A 65 -9.04 -28.77 14.96
N PHE A 66 -7.99 -28.24 15.57
CA PHE A 66 -6.75 -27.90 14.87
C PHE A 66 -5.52 -28.08 15.76
N SER A 67 -4.35 -28.15 15.13
CA SER A 67 -3.06 -28.25 15.80
C SER A 67 -2.21 -27.03 15.48
N ALA A 68 -1.52 -26.49 16.49
CA ALA A 68 -0.55 -25.41 16.34
C ALA A 68 0.85 -25.88 16.74
N ALA A 69 1.82 -25.74 15.84
CA ALA A 69 3.23 -25.95 16.12
C ALA A 69 3.92 -24.59 16.30
N LEU A 70 4.43 -24.33 17.50
CA LEU A 70 5.25 -23.17 17.85
C LEU A 70 6.71 -23.59 17.82
N GLU A 71 7.44 -23.19 16.79
CA GLU A 71 8.81 -23.63 16.52
C GLU A 71 9.79 -22.45 16.66
N LEU A 72 10.87 -22.68 17.42
CA LEU A 72 12.00 -21.77 17.45
C LEU A 72 13.01 -22.17 16.37
N THR A 73 13.13 -21.32 15.36
CA THR A 73 14.00 -21.52 14.19
C THR A 73 15.48 -21.32 14.51
N GLU A 74 16.35 -21.78 13.61
CA GLU A 74 17.81 -21.66 13.76
C GLU A 74 18.30 -20.20 13.80
N THR A 75 17.52 -19.25 13.26
CA THR A 75 17.79 -17.81 13.28
C THR A 75 17.18 -17.10 14.49
N SER A 76 16.75 -17.83 15.52
CA SER A 76 16.10 -17.30 16.71
C SER A 76 14.83 -16.49 16.41
N GLU A 77 13.95 -17.07 15.60
CA GLU A 77 12.61 -16.53 15.31
C GLU A 77 11.54 -17.56 15.68
N LEU A 78 10.38 -17.08 16.11
CA LEU A 78 9.26 -17.94 16.49
C LEU A 78 8.31 -18.09 15.29
N VAL A 79 8.17 -19.30 14.77
CA VAL A 79 7.19 -19.63 13.73
C VAL A 79 6.01 -20.34 14.37
N VAL A 80 4.80 -19.92 14.04
CA VAL A 80 3.58 -20.64 14.38
C VAL A 80 2.93 -21.16 13.12
N THR A 81 2.79 -22.49 13.05
CA THR A 81 2.12 -23.19 11.95
C THR A 81 0.85 -23.83 12.47
N ILE A 82 -0.28 -23.50 11.85
CA ILE A 82 -1.61 -23.99 12.17
C ILE A 82 -2.00 -25.01 11.11
N THR A 83 -2.42 -26.18 11.56
CA THR A 83 -2.85 -27.29 10.71
C THR A 83 -4.19 -27.82 11.20
N ALA A 84 -5.07 -28.19 10.29
CA ALA A 84 -6.34 -28.85 10.59
C ALA A 84 -6.65 -29.82 9.45
N ASP A 85 -7.75 -30.55 9.55
CA ASP A 85 -8.29 -31.27 8.40
C ASP A 85 -8.59 -30.24 7.27
N PRO A 86 -8.00 -30.40 6.06
CA PRO A 86 -8.22 -29.48 4.95
C PRO A 86 -9.70 -29.27 4.60
N GLU A 87 -10.54 -30.30 4.78
CA GLU A 87 -11.99 -30.23 4.49
C GLU A 87 -12.81 -29.70 5.68
N ALA A 88 -12.16 -29.37 6.80
CA ALA A 88 -12.87 -28.84 7.96
C ALA A 88 -13.50 -27.47 7.64
N SER A 89 -14.81 -27.38 7.83
CA SER A 89 -15.54 -26.14 7.65
C SER A 89 -15.37 -25.22 8.86
N PHE A 90 -15.07 -23.96 8.58
CA PHE A 90 -15.04 -22.87 9.55
C PHE A 90 -15.23 -21.54 8.82
N ASP A 91 -15.52 -20.47 9.57
CA ASP A 91 -15.60 -19.12 9.01
C ASP A 91 -14.30 -18.36 9.25
N LYS A 92 -13.92 -18.21 10.52
CA LYS A 92 -12.65 -17.60 10.94
C LYS A 92 -12.19 -18.07 12.31
N ILE A 93 -10.89 -17.96 12.57
CA ILE A 93 -10.27 -18.17 13.90
C ILE A 93 -9.27 -17.06 14.20
N SER A 94 -9.21 -16.61 15.45
CA SER A 94 -8.19 -15.66 15.93
C SER A 94 -7.12 -16.42 16.70
N PHE A 95 -5.93 -16.58 16.12
CA PHE A 95 -4.82 -17.33 16.72
C PHE A 95 -3.51 -17.04 15.97
N PRO A 96 -2.34 -16.94 16.64
CA PRO A 96 -2.16 -16.85 18.08
C PRO A 96 -2.84 -15.63 18.70
N SER A 97 -2.89 -15.56 20.03
CA SER A 97 -3.36 -14.36 20.71
C SER A 97 -2.46 -13.15 20.40
N ALA A 98 -3.03 -11.95 20.49
CA ALA A 98 -2.27 -10.70 20.37
C ALA A 98 -1.22 -10.58 21.48
N PHE A 99 -0.04 -10.06 21.16
CA PHE A 99 0.92 -9.59 22.17
C PHE A 99 0.45 -8.29 22.79
N GLN A 100 0.48 -8.18 24.10
CA GLN A 100 0.12 -6.96 24.80
C GLN A 100 1.14 -5.86 24.50
N ALA A 101 0.66 -4.62 24.34
CA ALA A 101 1.55 -3.47 24.35
C ALA A 101 2.14 -3.37 25.77
N PRO A 102 3.48 -3.31 25.93
CA PRO A 102 4.08 -3.33 27.26
C PRO A 102 3.71 -2.12 28.12
N ASP A 103 3.62 -0.94 27.50
CA ASP A 103 3.34 0.34 28.15
C ASP A 103 2.92 1.39 27.08
N PRO A 104 2.47 2.59 27.48
CA PRO A 104 2.11 3.67 26.55
C PRO A 104 3.25 4.19 25.65
N ASP A 105 4.53 3.91 25.97
CA ASP A 105 5.69 4.39 25.21
C ASP A 105 6.01 3.49 23.99
N HIS A 106 4.96 2.93 23.37
CA HIS A 106 5.06 2.05 22.22
C HIS A 106 4.18 2.51 21.05
N TYR A 107 4.55 2.08 19.85
CA TYR A 107 3.81 2.33 18.62
C TYR A 107 3.52 1.01 17.91
N LEU A 108 2.31 0.86 17.38
CA LEU A 108 2.05 -0.11 16.32
C LEU A 108 2.57 0.45 15.00
N LEU A 109 3.20 -0.41 14.21
CA LEU A 109 3.61 -0.13 12.85
C LEU A 109 2.47 -0.51 11.92
N GLN A 110 1.63 0.46 11.57
CA GLN A 110 0.59 0.29 10.56
C GLN A 110 1.26 0.34 9.20
N THR A 111 1.06 -0.71 8.41
CA THR A 111 1.67 -0.93 7.09
C THR A 111 0.66 -0.76 5.96
N ASP A 112 -0.44 -0.07 6.23
CA ASP A 112 -1.32 0.43 5.19
C ASP A 112 -0.68 1.68 4.55
N SER A 113 -0.50 1.66 3.23
CA SER A 113 0.13 2.76 2.48
C SER A 113 1.61 2.94 2.91
N GLN A 114 2.13 4.17 3.02
CA GLN A 114 3.52 4.46 3.37
C GLN A 114 3.92 3.94 4.75
N GLY A 115 3.04 4.05 5.74
CA GLY A 115 3.29 3.65 7.12
C GLY A 115 2.96 4.72 8.16
N LEU A 116 2.48 4.26 9.31
CA LEU A 116 2.10 5.10 10.45
C LEU A 116 2.58 4.46 11.76
N LEU A 117 3.22 5.26 12.60
CA LEU A 117 3.45 4.96 14.02
C LEU A 117 2.17 5.30 14.79
N LEU A 118 1.30 4.31 14.99
CA LEU A 118 0.08 4.49 15.77
C LEU A 118 0.42 4.37 17.26
N PRO A 119 0.30 5.44 18.07
CA PRO A 119 0.51 5.36 19.52
C PRO A 119 -0.44 4.31 20.11
N VAL A 120 0.07 3.41 20.95
CA VAL A 120 -0.77 2.38 21.56
C VAL A 120 -1.85 2.97 22.47
N ASP A 121 -1.65 4.18 23.00
CA ASP A 121 -2.61 4.87 23.86
C ASP A 121 -3.56 5.81 23.09
N ASP A 122 -3.46 5.88 21.75
CA ASP A 122 -4.36 6.68 20.92
C ASP A 122 -5.82 6.30 21.22
N THR A 123 -6.73 7.28 21.26
CA THR A 123 -8.15 7.07 21.63
C THR A 123 -9.14 7.31 20.49
N ARG A 124 -8.66 7.72 19.31
CA ARG A 124 -9.49 8.17 18.18
C ARG A 124 -9.36 7.26 16.97
N TYR A 125 -8.24 6.58 16.76
CA TYR A 125 -7.99 5.77 15.57
C TYR A 125 -9.01 4.62 15.45
N PRO A 126 -9.60 4.39 14.25
CA PRO A 126 -10.58 3.32 14.05
C PRO A 126 -9.93 1.94 14.19
N LEU A 127 -10.36 1.22 15.23
CA LEU A 127 -9.96 -0.16 15.51
C LEU A 127 -10.91 -1.11 14.80
N GLU A 128 -10.45 -1.65 13.67
CA GLU A 128 -11.25 -2.49 12.78
C GLU A 128 -10.48 -3.77 12.42
N GLU A 129 -11.21 -4.78 11.96
CA GLU A 129 -10.63 -5.99 11.36
C GLU A 129 -10.59 -5.80 9.84
N HIS A 130 -9.38 -5.86 9.27
CA HIS A 130 -9.17 -5.72 7.83
C HIS A 130 -8.35 -6.88 7.27
N PRO A 131 -8.73 -7.43 6.10
CA PRO A 131 -7.89 -8.38 5.38
C PRO A 131 -6.62 -7.69 4.87
N PHE A 132 -5.60 -8.48 4.54
CA PHE A 132 -4.43 -7.97 3.81
C PHE A 132 -4.82 -7.43 2.43
N PHE A 133 -3.99 -6.51 1.91
CA PHE A 133 -4.08 -5.96 0.55
C PHE A 133 -5.36 -5.16 0.26
N PHE A 134 -5.94 -4.55 1.31
CA PHE A 134 -7.09 -3.67 1.22
C PHE A 134 -6.73 -2.24 1.64
N CYS A 135 -6.70 -1.30 0.72
CA CYS A 135 -6.27 0.08 0.96
C CYS A 135 -7.13 0.85 1.97
N GLY A 136 -8.33 0.36 2.30
CA GLY A 136 -9.23 0.92 3.31
C GLY A 136 -8.85 0.65 4.77
N GLY A 137 -7.63 0.18 5.03
CA GLY A 137 -7.11 -0.08 6.39
C GLY A 137 -6.48 -1.46 6.58
N GLY A 138 -6.42 -2.26 5.53
CA GLY A 138 -5.66 -3.49 5.45
C GLY A 138 -4.18 -3.23 5.14
N PRO A 139 -3.24 -3.98 5.75
CA PRO A 139 -1.82 -3.88 5.42
C PRO A 139 -1.53 -4.08 3.93
N ALA A 140 -0.74 -3.18 3.36
CA ALA A 140 -0.24 -3.30 1.98
C ALA A 140 0.91 -4.32 1.89
N MET A 141 1.61 -4.51 3.01
CA MET A 141 2.66 -5.49 3.20
C MET A 141 2.16 -6.57 4.18
N ALA A 142 2.51 -7.82 3.95
CA ALA A 142 2.11 -9.01 4.72
C ALA A 142 2.78 -9.10 6.10
N TRP A 143 2.87 -7.99 6.82
CA TRP A 143 3.38 -7.91 8.17
C TRP A 143 2.78 -6.75 8.97
N MET A 144 2.81 -6.90 10.29
CA MET A 144 2.50 -5.88 11.29
C MET A 144 3.59 -5.87 12.35
N GLY A 145 3.81 -4.76 13.06
CA GLY A 145 4.85 -4.68 14.07
C GLY A 145 4.54 -3.76 15.24
N VAL A 146 5.39 -3.82 16.25
CA VAL A 146 5.42 -2.91 17.40
C VAL A 146 6.85 -2.46 17.62
N THR A 147 7.04 -1.19 17.98
CA THR A 147 8.34 -0.63 18.38
C THR A 147 8.18 0.23 19.62
N ASP A 148 9.22 0.31 20.45
CA ASP A 148 9.30 1.31 21.52
C ASP A 148 9.50 2.73 20.96
N SER A 149 9.29 3.74 21.81
CA SER A 149 9.36 5.16 21.43
C SER A 149 10.76 5.70 21.17
N VAL A 150 11.79 4.94 21.58
CA VAL A 150 13.19 5.22 21.30
C VAL A 150 13.70 4.49 20.04
N PHE A 151 12.85 3.68 19.41
CA PHE A 151 13.11 2.94 18.18
C PHE A 151 14.30 1.97 18.25
N GLU A 152 14.42 1.26 19.37
CA GLU A 152 15.44 0.21 19.56
C GLU A 152 14.79 -1.16 19.56
N THR A 153 13.86 -1.41 20.48
CA THR A 153 13.28 -2.74 20.67
C THR A 153 11.88 -2.85 20.07
N GLY A 154 11.52 -4.06 19.66
CA GLY A 154 10.23 -4.31 19.04
C GLY A 154 10.01 -5.77 18.67
N TYR A 155 8.86 -6.07 18.08
CA TYR A 155 8.64 -7.33 17.39
C TYR A 155 7.83 -7.07 16.13
N MET A 156 8.00 -7.93 15.13
CA MET A 156 7.15 -7.97 13.95
C MET A 156 6.51 -9.35 13.80
N ALA A 157 5.37 -9.38 13.13
CA ALA A 157 4.62 -10.57 12.74
C ALA A 157 4.50 -10.59 11.21
N ILE A 158 5.23 -11.50 10.56
CA ILE A 158 5.18 -11.75 9.12
C ILE A 158 4.15 -12.85 8.85
N PHE A 159 3.15 -12.55 8.04
CA PHE A 159 2.12 -13.50 7.62
C PHE A 159 2.64 -14.23 6.38
N GLU A 160 3.05 -15.48 6.57
CA GLU A 160 3.60 -16.26 5.46
C GLU A 160 2.53 -16.76 4.50
N THR A 161 1.30 -16.86 4.98
CA THR A 161 0.11 -17.25 4.21
C THR A 161 -0.96 -16.15 4.26
N PRO A 162 -0.75 -14.96 3.66
CA PRO A 162 -1.57 -13.78 3.92
C PRO A 162 -2.93 -13.77 3.22
N TYR A 163 -3.14 -14.61 2.20
CA TYR A 163 -4.32 -14.53 1.31
C TYR A 163 -5.67 -14.76 2.02
N ASP A 164 -5.69 -15.67 3.00
CA ASP A 164 -6.85 -15.92 3.87
C ASP A 164 -6.53 -15.49 5.31
N ALA A 165 -5.95 -14.28 5.45
CA ALA A 165 -5.61 -13.67 6.74
C ALA A 165 -6.13 -12.23 6.85
N ALA A 166 -6.35 -11.80 8.08
CA ALA A 166 -6.74 -10.45 8.46
C ALA A 166 -6.04 -10.03 9.76
N ILE A 167 -6.04 -8.73 10.00
CA ILE A 167 -5.55 -8.12 11.24
C ILE A 167 -6.73 -7.48 11.95
N ALA A 168 -6.97 -7.89 13.19
CA ALA A 168 -7.93 -7.25 14.07
C ALA A 168 -7.20 -6.31 15.05
N LEU A 169 -7.39 -5.00 14.89
CA LEU A 169 -6.95 -4.04 15.89
C LEU A 169 -7.93 -4.03 17.07
N LYS A 170 -7.41 -4.04 18.30
CA LYS A 170 -8.22 -4.08 19.51
C LYS A 170 -7.57 -3.33 20.66
N ARG A 171 -8.37 -2.92 21.64
CA ARG A 171 -7.89 -2.28 22.87
C ARG A 171 -7.98 -3.23 24.04
N GLU A 172 -6.88 -3.38 24.76
CA GLU A 172 -6.74 -4.26 25.91
C GLU A 172 -6.03 -3.47 27.02
N GLU A 173 -6.65 -3.42 28.21
CA GLU A 173 -6.16 -2.62 29.35
C GLU A 173 -5.86 -1.14 29.03
N GLY A 174 -6.60 -0.57 28.05
CA GLY A 174 -6.44 0.82 27.63
C GLY A 174 -5.46 1.02 26.47
N LEU A 175 -4.67 0.01 26.10
CA LEU A 175 -3.68 0.08 25.02
C LEU A 175 -4.12 -0.71 23.78
N ILE A 176 -3.80 -0.19 22.60
CA ILE A 176 -4.06 -0.81 21.31
C ILE A 176 -3.06 -1.94 21.09
N THR A 177 -3.54 -3.05 20.56
CA THR A 177 -2.76 -4.18 20.04
C THR A 177 -3.42 -4.73 18.77
N PHE A 178 -2.80 -5.73 18.14
CA PHE A 178 -3.31 -6.41 16.96
C PHE A 178 -3.33 -7.93 17.13
N ALA A 179 -4.38 -8.58 16.63
CA ALA A 179 -4.52 -10.03 16.62
C ALA A 179 -4.52 -10.58 15.18
N PRO A 180 -3.76 -11.65 14.89
CA PRO A 180 -3.91 -12.45 13.68
C PRO A 180 -5.29 -13.10 13.60
N VAL A 181 -5.97 -12.94 12.47
CA VAL A 181 -7.23 -13.62 12.16
C VAL A 181 -7.04 -14.43 10.89
N TRP A 182 -7.41 -15.71 10.92
CA TRP A 182 -7.38 -16.60 9.76
C TRP A 182 -8.79 -16.84 9.27
N LEU A 183 -9.00 -16.60 7.99
CA LEU A 183 -10.26 -16.81 7.30
C LEU A 183 -10.27 -18.19 6.64
N SER A 184 -11.45 -18.74 6.42
CA SER A 184 -11.59 -19.91 5.56
C SER A 184 -11.34 -19.59 4.10
N SER A 185 -10.84 -20.59 3.39
CA SER A 185 -10.73 -20.56 1.93
C SER A 185 -11.87 -21.39 1.38
N MET A 186 -12.80 -20.74 0.67
CA MET A 186 -14.00 -21.37 0.12
C MET A 186 -14.90 -22.06 1.17
N GLY A 187 -14.83 -21.63 2.43
CA GLY A 187 -15.58 -22.22 3.54
C GLY A 187 -14.90 -23.40 4.24
N GLU A 188 -13.65 -23.70 3.89
CA GLU A 188 -12.84 -24.82 4.39
C GLU A 188 -11.46 -24.33 4.88
N PHE A 189 -10.76 -25.16 5.66
CA PHE A 189 -9.37 -24.90 6.07
C PHE A 189 -8.41 -24.86 4.88
N SER A 190 -8.56 -25.80 3.95
CA SER A 190 -7.81 -25.93 2.69
C SER A 190 -6.31 -26.18 2.81
N TYR A 191 -5.57 -25.33 3.53
CA TYR A 191 -4.11 -25.36 3.58
C TYR A 191 -3.60 -24.86 4.94
N GLU A 192 -2.33 -25.12 5.27
CA GLU A 192 -1.77 -24.66 6.55
C GLU A 192 -1.71 -23.13 6.66
N ARG A 193 -1.86 -22.58 7.87
CA ARG A 193 -1.68 -21.14 8.11
C ARG A 193 -0.38 -20.92 8.85
N ARG A 194 0.45 -19.98 8.39
CA ARG A 194 1.80 -19.77 8.94
C ARG A 194 2.09 -18.30 9.20
N ILE A 195 2.58 -18.02 10.40
CA ILE A 195 2.98 -16.68 10.86
C ILE A 195 4.34 -16.77 11.55
N ARG A 196 5.20 -15.79 11.31
CA ARG A 196 6.56 -15.71 11.84
C ARG A 196 6.72 -14.45 12.67
N TYR A 197 7.12 -14.61 13.91
CA TYR A 197 7.48 -13.53 14.81
C TYR A 197 8.99 -13.34 14.87
N VAL A 198 9.43 -12.12 14.61
CA VAL A 198 10.84 -11.72 14.76
C VAL A 198 10.92 -10.66 15.85
N PHE A 199 11.83 -10.85 16.80
CA PHE A 199 12.03 -9.96 17.94
C PHE A 199 13.32 -9.17 17.75
N PHE A 200 13.27 -7.87 18.04
CA PHE A 200 14.33 -6.91 17.81
C PHE A 200 14.81 -6.33 19.14
N HIS A 201 16.14 -6.35 19.32
CA HIS A 201 16.80 -5.73 20.47
C HIS A 201 17.46 -4.38 20.12
N THR A 202 17.50 -4.02 18.84
CA THR A 202 18.02 -2.74 18.32
C THR A 202 17.44 -2.45 16.93
N GLY A 203 17.43 -1.18 16.53
CA GLY A 203 17.09 -0.73 15.17
C GLY A 203 15.61 -0.53 14.86
N GLY A 204 14.70 -0.82 15.80
CA GLY A 204 13.30 -0.40 15.75
C GLY A 204 12.56 -0.76 14.46
N TYR A 205 11.79 0.19 13.91
CA TYR A 205 11.02 -0.02 12.67
C TYR A 205 11.90 -0.16 11.43
N ILE A 206 13.12 0.39 11.42
CA ILE A 206 14.04 0.26 10.29
C ILE A 206 14.48 -1.20 10.17
N ALA A 207 14.93 -1.81 11.28
CA ALA A 207 15.32 -3.21 11.30
C ALA A 207 14.17 -4.14 10.91
N GLN A 208 12.93 -3.80 11.33
CA GLN A 208 11.72 -4.53 10.91
C GLN A 208 11.50 -4.45 9.39
N CYS A 209 11.58 -3.27 8.80
CA CYS A 209 11.48 -3.11 7.34
C CYS A 209 12.59 -3.87 6.59
N LYS A 210 13.84 -3.82 7.05
CA LYS A 210 14.95 -4.54 6.40
C LYS A 210 14.80 -6.05 6.50
N ARG A 211 14.40 -6.56 7.66
CA ARG A 211 14.09 -7.98 7.84
C ARG A 211 12.93 -8.42 6.95
N TYR A 212 11.90 -7.57 6.79
CA TYR A 212 10.78 -7.85 5.90
C TYR A 212 11.20 -7.86 4.43
N ARG A 213 12.02 -6.89 4.00
CA ARG A 213 12.60 -6.82 2.66
C ARG A 213 13.34 -8.11 2.30
N GLU A 214 14.22 -8.59 3.18
CA GLU A 214 14.94 -9.86 3.00
C GLU A 214 14.02 -11.07 2.81
N TYR A 215 12.85 -11.06 3.45
CA TYR A 215 11.86 -12.13 3.32
C TYR A 215 10.98 -11.99 2.08
N ALA A 216 10.40 -10.80 1.86
CA ALA A 216 9.37 -10.57 0.86
C ALA A 216 9.93 -10.54 -0.56
N TRP A 217 11.13 -9.99 -0.75
CA TRP A 217 11.71 -9.81 -2.08
C TRP A 217 11.92 -11.13 -2.84
N PRO A 218 12.58 -12.16 -2.26
CA PRO A 218 12.70 -13.45 -2.93
C PRO A 218 11.35 -14.14 -3.13
N LYS A 219 10.44 -14.03 -2.14
CA LYS A 219 9.12 -14.67 -2.17
C LYS A 219 8.26 -14.13 -3.31
N ASN A 220 8.20 -12.81 -3.45
CA ASN A 220 7.35 -12.13 -4.42
C ASN A 220 8.09 -11.82 -5.73
N LYS A 221 9.31 -12.35 -5.91
CA LYS A 221 10.18 -12.16 -7.10
C LYS A 221 10.33 -10.69 -7.48
N VAL A 222 10.52 -9.84 -6.47
CA VAL A 222 10.58 -8.38 -6.64
C VAL A 222 11.74 -8.01 -7.56
N LEU A 223 11.46 -7.13 -8.51
CA LEU A 223 12.45 -6.60 -9.45
C LEU A 223 12.75 -5.15 -9.10
N THR A 224 14.03 -4.80 -9.15
CA THR A 224 14.45 -3.40 -9.00
C THR A 224 14.01 -2.57 -10.20
N LEU A 225 13.85 -1.25 -10.01
CA LEU A 225 13.61 -0.30 -11.10
C LEU A 225 14.68 -0.38 -12.18
N LYS A 226 15.93 -0.70 -11.80
CA LYS A 226 17.04 -0.89 -12.73
C LYS A 226 16.90 -2.15 -13.59
N GLU A 227 16.37 -3.24 -13.03
CA GLU A 227 16.06 -4.46 -13.79
C GLU A 227 14.86 -4.24 -14.70
N ASN A 228 13.81 -3.59 -14.20
CA ASN A 228 12.65 -3.25 -14.99
C ASN A 228 12.99 -2.28 -16.12
N GLN A 229 13.86 -1.28 -15.91
CA GLN A 229 14.31 -0.38 -16.99
C GLN A 229 15.02 -1.13 -18.12
N LYS A 230 15.78 -2.19 -17.82
CA LYS A 230 16.39 -3.04 -18.86
C LYS A 230 15.35 -3.76 -19.70
N ARG A 231 14.22 -4.17 -19.08
CA ARG A 231 13.07 -4.79 -19.77
C ARG A 231 12.30 -3.73 -20.57
N PHE A 232 12.03 -2.59 -19.97
CA PHE A 232 11.22 -1.50 -20.52
C PHE A 232 12.00 -0.16 -20.47
N PRO A 233 12.75 0.18 -21.53
CA PRO A 233 13.57 1.41 -21.54
C PRO A 233 12.76 2.71 -21.33
N ALA A 234 11.47 2.70 -21.68
CA ALA A 234 10.57 3.85 -21.50
C ALA A 234 10.41 4.27 -20.03
N ILE A 235 10.73 3.39 -19.07
CA ILE A 235 10.74 3.73 -17.63
C ILE A 235 11.65 4.93 -17.35
N GLU A 236 12.73 5.13 -18.11
CA GLU A 236 13.61 6.31 -17.92
C GLU A 236 12.83 7.63 -17.94
N LYS A 237 11.74 7.73 -18.71
CA LYS A 237 10.93 8.96 -18.81
C LYS A 237 10.19 9.28 -17.51
N ILE A 238 9.90 8.28 -16.68
CA ILE A 238 9.15 8.45 -15.42
C ILE A 238 10.05 8.60 -14.19
N LEU A 239 11.33 8.24 -14.29
CA LEU A 239 12.27 8.37 -13.18
C LEU A 239 12.65 9.84 -12.97
N GLY A 240 12.21 10.37 -11.82
CA GLY A 240 12.28 11.80 -11.52
C GLY A 240 11.22 12.64 -12.24
N ALA A 241 10.16 12.01 -12.74
CA ALA A 241 9.05 12.72 -13.37
C ALA A 241 7.98 13.11 -12.36
N VAL A 242 7.27 14.19 -12.65
CA VAL A 242 5.94 14.42 -12.08
C VAL A 242 4.92 13.55 -12.78
N HIS A 243 4.02 12.93 -12.04
CA HIS A 243 2.92 12.16 -12.63
C HIS A 243 1.68 13.07 -12.74
N ILE A 244 1.00 13.07 -13.89
CA ILE A 244 -0.04 14.04 -14.20
C ILE A 244 -1.26 13.35 -14.78
N TYR A 245 -2.41 13.48 -14.11
CA TYR A 245 -3.72 13.24 -14.71
C TYR A 245 -4.20 14.50 -15.44
N VAL A 246 -4.39 14.40 -16.76
CA VAL A 246 -4.82 15.54 -17.60
C VAL A 246 -6.31 15.51 -17.92
N TRP A 247 -6.91 16.69 -17.82
CA TRP A 247 -8.34 16.91 -17.98
C TRP A 247 -8.63 18.07 -18.93
N ASP A 248 -9.80 18.01 -19.59
CA ASP A 248 -10.27 19.07 -20.46
C ASP A 248 -9.19 19.50 -21.48
N LYS A 249 -8.90 20.80 -21.61
CA LYS A 249 -7.89 21.34 -22.55
C LYS A 249 -6.44 20.93 -22.25
N ALA A 250 -6.12 20.38 -21.07
CA ALA A 250 -4.78 19.86 -20.82
C ALA A 250 -4.46 18.58 -21.63
N ARG A 251 -5.45 18.05 -22.37
CA ARG A 251 -5.31 16.94 -23.32
C ARG A 251 -4.90 17.39 -24.74
N GLU A 252 -4.57 18.66 -24.92
CA GLU A 252 -3.98 19.20 -26.16
C GLU A 252 -2.45 19.26 -26.03
N VAL A 253 -1.68 18.99 -27.10
CA VAL A 253 -0.19 19.03 -27.03
C VAL A 253 0.32 20.44 -26.72
N SER A 254 -0.45 21.48 -27.03
CA SER A 254 -0.15 22.88 -26.67
C SER A 254 0.10 23.06 -25.17
N PHE A 255 -0.64 22.34 -24.33
CA PHE A 255 -0.48 22.33 -22.88
C PHE A 255 0.88 21.75 -22.47
N ALA A 256 1.23 20.58 -23.03
CA ALA A 256 2.53 19.94 -22.77
C ALA A 256 3.70 20.82 -23.24
N GLN A 257 3.54 21.54 -24.35
CA GLN A 257 4.53 22.52 -24.80
C GLN A 257 4.69 23.69 -23.82
N ASP A 258 3.61 24.14 -23.17
CA ASP A 258 3.71 25.17 -22.13
C ASP A 258 4.37 24.65 -20.85
N LEU A 259 4.09 23.40 -20.44
CA LEU A 259 4.84 22.76 -19.36
C LEU A 259 6.34 22.73 -19.66
N LYS A 260 6.71 22.29 -20.87
CA LYS A 260 8.12 22.21 -21.31
C LYS A 260 8.80 23.59 -21.31
N LYS A 261 8.12 24.61 -21.85
CA LYS A 261 8.61 26.01 -21.82
C LYS A 261 8.77 26.56 -20.40
N SER A 262 8.02 26.02 -19.45
CA SER A 262 8.04 26.42 -18.04
C SER A 262 9.10 25.68 -17.21
N GLY A 263 9.90 24.82 -17.85
CA GLY A 263 10.99 24.07 -17.21
C GLY A 263 10.59 22.71 -16.66
N ILE A 264 9.40 22.20 -16.97
CA ILE A 264 9.00 20.84 -16.60
C ILE A 264 9.62 19.87 -17.61
N GLU A 265 10.77 19.28 -17.28
CA GLU A 265 11.55 18.50 -18.25
C GLU A 265 11.09 17.04 -18.40
N LYS A 266 10.62 16.43 -17.30
CA LYS A 266 10.10 15.06 -17.22
C LYS A 266 8.71 15.03 -16.60
N ALA A 267 7.77 14.38 -17.26
CA ALA A 267 6.41 14.16 -16.78
C ALA A 267 5.83 12.86 -17.36
N LEU A 268 4.99 12.17 -16.58
CA LEU A 268 4.15 11.07 -17.03
C LEU A 268 2.72 11.57 -17.19
N PHE A 269 2.21 11.59 -18.43
CA PHE A 269 0.84 11.99 -18.74
C PHE A 269 -0.08 10.78 -18.71
N LEU A 270 -1.15 10.89 -17.92
CA LEU A 270 -2.22 9.91 -17.81
C LEU A 270 -3.56 10.56 -18.12
N TRP A 271 -4.40 9.86 -18.89
CA TRP A 271 -5.76 10.32 -19.14
C TRP A 271 -6.76 9.18 -18.98
N ASN A 272 -7.99 9.55 -18.61
CA ASN A 272 -9.07 8.62 -18.34
C ASN A 272 -10.06 8.55 -19.52
N ALA A 273 -10.14 7.37 -20.14
CA ALA A 273 -11.00 7.07 -21.28
C ALA A 273 -12.51 7.07 -20.98
N ASN A 274 -12.91 7.10 -19.71
CA ASN A 274 -14.30 7.33 -19.30
C ASN A 274 -14.76 8.79 -19.47
N HIS A 275 -13.81 9.70 -19.70
CA HIS A 275 -14.03 11.15 -19.67
C HIS A 275 -13.65 11.79 -20.99
N LEU A 276 -14.49 12.69 -21.48
CA LEU A 276 -14.29 13.48 -22.70
C LEU A 276 -13.82 14.90 -22.35
N PRO A 277 -13.14 15.63 -23.25
CA PRO A 277 -12.72 15.21 -24.59
C PRO A 277 -11.59 14.18 -24.55
N TYR A 278 -11.52 13.28 -25.53
CA TYR A 278 -10.31 12.48 -25.72
C TYR A 278 -9.15 13.37 -26.19
N PRO A 279 -7.89 12.94 -25.99
CA PRO A 279 -6.75 13.65 -26.55
C PRO A 279 -6.83 13.79 -28.06
N GLU A 280 -6.10 14.76 -28.60
CA GLU A 280 -6.02 14.98 -30.05
C GLU A 280 -5.34 13.80 -30.79
N PRO A 281 -5.53 13.66 -32.12
CA PRO A 281 -4.82 12.64 -32.89
C PRO A 281 -3.30 12.72 -32.69
N ASP A 282 -2.65 11.56 -32.62
CA ASP A 282 -1.20 11.42 -32.42
C ASP A 282 -0.67 12.03 -31.10
N TYR A 283 -1.54 12.29 -30.12
CA TYR A 283 -1.19 12.93 -28.84
C TYR A 283 0.02 12.26 -28.18
N ASP A 284 -0.02 10.94 -28.02
CA ASP A 284 1.03 10.16 -27.38
C ASP A 284 2.37 10.30 -28.11
N SER A 285 2.39 10.12 -29.43
CA SER A 285 3.61 10.27 -30.22
C SER A 285 4.20 11.67 -30.10
N ARG A 286 3.35 12.70 -30.08
CA ARG A 286 3.79 14.10 -29.94
C ARG A 286 4.29 14.42 -28.52
N LEU A 287 3.74 13.80 -27.48
CA LEU A 287 4.29 13.89 -26.12
C LEU A 287 5.64 13.17 -26.00
N GLN A 288 5.77 12.02 -26.65
CA GLN A 288 7.03 11.25 -26.69
C GLN A 288 8.14 12.04 -27.40
N GLU A 289 7.82 12.78 -28.48
CA GLU A 289 8.75 13.71 -29.15
C GLU A 289 9.23 14.85 -28.23
N LEU A 290 8.41 15.27 -27.26
CA LEU A 290 8.79 16.23 -26.21
C LEU A 290 9.61 15.60 -25.08
N GLY A 291 9.76 14.27 -25.09
CA GLY A 291 10.48 13.51 -24.07
C GLY A 291 9.63 13.12 -22.85
N TYR A 292 8.31 13.29 -22.91
CA TYR A 292 7.40 12.89 -21.83
C TYR A 292 6.96 11.42 -21.95
N GLY A 293 6.65 10.82 -20.80
CA GLY A 293 6.04 9.50 -20.74
C GLY A 293 4.52 9.59 -20.96
N THR A 294 3.95 8.58 -21.61
CA THR A 294 2.51 8.57 -21.93
C THR A 294 1.83 7.31 -21.43
N GLY A 295 0.62 7.46 -20.90
CA GLY A 295 -0.15 6.34 -20.42
C GLY A 295 -1.66 6.53 -20.38
N GLY A 296 -2.35 5.40 -20.30
CA GLY A 296 -3.79 5.32 -20.18
C GLY A 296 -4.21 4.87 -18.76
N TYR A 297 -5.35 5.40 -18.30
CA TYR A 297 -6.08 4.78 -17.20
C TYR A 297 -6.78 3.51 -17.70
N GLU A 298 -6.64 2.42 -16.96
CA GLU A 298 -7.33 1.18 -17.26
C GLU A 298 -7.98 0.54 -16.03
N LEU A 299 -9.18 -0.02 -16.23
CA LEU A 299 -10.05 -0.59 -15.21
C LEU A 299 -10.69 -1.88 -15.75
N PHE A 300 -10.25 -3.01 -15.18
CA PHE A 300 -10.75 -4.34 -15.49
C PHE A 300 -11.59 -4.97 -14.38
N THR A 301 -11.62 -4.36 -13.20
CA THR A 301 -12.29 -4.90 -12.02
C THR A 301 -13.78 -4.61 -12.00
N ASP A 302 -14.24 -3.55 -12.65
CA ASP A 302 -15.61 -3.07 -12.47
C ASP A 302 -16.46 -3.37 -13.69
N ILE A 303 -17.71 -3.75 -13.46
CA ILE A 303 -18.74 -3.93 -14.48
C ILE A 303 -20.11 -3.49 -13.95
N HIS A 304 -20.93 -2.94 -14.85
CA HIS A 304 -22.34 -2.70 -14.60
C HIS A 304 -23.25 -3.69 -15.33
N PRO A 305 -24.45 -3.99 -14.78
CA PRO A 305 -25.46 -4.78 -15.49
C PRO A 305 -25.88 -4.10 -16.79
N ASP A 306 -26.26 -4.87 -17.81
CA ASP A 306 -26.59 -4.36 -19.16
C ASP A 306 -27.71 -3.30 -19.17
N SER A 307 -28.56 -3.27 -18.14
CA SER A 307 -29.60 -2.26 -17.95
C SER A 307 -29.07 -0.90 -17.48
N HIS A 308 -27.79 -0.79 -17.13
CA HIS A 308 -27.20 0.43 -16.60
C HIS A 308 -27.13 1.53 -17.68
N PRO A 309 -27.48 2.80 -17.37
CA PRO A 309 -27.47 3.88 -18.36
C PRO A 309 -26.10 4.12 -19.02
N GLY A 310 -25.01 3.66 -18.38
CA GLY A 310 -23.66 3.74 -18.94
C GLY A 310 -23.50 3.08 -20.30
N TYR A 311 -24.28 2.05 -20.62
CA TYR A 311 -24.24 1.37 -21.93
C TYR A 311 -24.76 2.26 -23.06
N ALA A 312 -25.75 3.11 -22.80
CA ALA A 312 -26.27 4.07 -23.79
C ALA A 312 -25.24 5.16 -24.16
N ALA A 313 -24.19 5.33 -23.35
CA ALA A 313 -23.13 6.29 -23.61
C ALA A 313 -22.01 5.74 -24.52
N LEU A 314 -22.03 4.46 -24.89
CA LEU A 314 -20.97 3.82 -25.70
C LEU A 314 -20.76 4.48 -27.06
N ASP A 315 -21.83 4.97 -27.70
CA ASP A 315 -21.73 5.67 -28.99
C ASP A 315 -20.94 6.98 -28.86
N ARG A 316 -21.04 7.64 -27.70
CA ARG A 316 -20.37 8.91 -27.41
C ARG A 316 -18.99 8.71 -26.77
N ILE A 317 -18.81 7.66 -25.99
CA ILE A 317 -17.59 7.33 -25.23
C ILE A 317 -17.15 5.91 -25.64
N PRO A 318 -16.58 5.74 -26.84
CA PRO A 318 -16.33 4.41 -27.41
C PRO A 318 -15.22 3.61 -26.73
N LEU A 319 -14.42 4.26 -25.88
CA LEU A 319 -13.38 3.62 -25.06
C LEU A 319 -13.81 3.51 -23.59
N LYS A 320 -15.10 3.68 -23.28
CA LYS A 320 -15.61 3.57 -21.91
C LYS A 320 -15.23 2.24 -21.26
N ARG A 321 -14.69 2.33 -20.03
CA ARG A 321 -14.42 1.20 -19.14
C ARG A 321 -15.69 0.80 -18.42
N ASN A 322 -15.67 -0.29 -17.64
CA ASN A 322 -16.78 -0.78 -16.81
C ASN A 322 -18.09 -1.20 -17.52
N VAL A 323 -18.04 -1.36 -18.84
CA VAL A 323 -19.15 -1.84 -19.66
C VAL A 323 -18.67 -3.00 -20.54
N TYR A 324 -19.37 -4.13 -20.49
CA TYR A 324 -19.05 -5.33 -21.26
C TYR A 324 -20.37 -5.95 -21.77
N PRO A 325 -20.87 -5.50 -22.95
CA PRO A 325 -22.22 -5.82 -23.40
C PRO A 325 -22.52 -7.32 -23.44
N GLY A 326 -23.52 -7.77 -22.69
CA GLY A 326 -23.96 -9.17 -22.66
C GLY A 326 -23.06 -10.12 -21.86
N LEU A 327 -22.05 -9.59 -21.16
CA LEU A 327 -21.07 -10.39 -20.43
C LEU A 327 -21.22 -10.30 -18.90
N PHE A 328 -22.20 -9.55 -18.38
CA PHE A 328 -22.37 -9.35 -16.94
C PHE A 328 -22.37 -10.66 -16.15
N ASP A 329 -23.23 -11.62 -16.50
CA ASP A 329 -23.28 -12.89 -15.78
C ASP A 329 -22.07 -13.80 -16.04
N GLN A 330 -21.40 -13.62 -17.17
CA GLN A 330 -20.30 -14.46 -17.60
C GLN A 330 -19.00 -14.13 -16.87
N ILE A 331 -18.69 -12.85 -16.65
CA ILE A 331 -17.37 -12.44 -16.13
C ILE A 331 -17.38 -11.95 -14.69
N THR A 332 -18.55 -11.69 -14.11
CA THR A 332 -18.65 -11.12 -12.76
C THR A 332 -18.33 -12.15 -11.69
N ALA A 333 -17.55 -11.75 -10.68
CA ALA A 333 -17.26 -12.58 -9.52
C ALA A 333 -18.52 -12.86 -8.69
N ARG A 334 -18.59 -14.04 -8.09
CA ARG A 334 -19.76 -14.52 -7.33
C ARG A 334 -19.36 -14.92 -5.92
N LYS A 335 -20.16 -14.51 -4.92
CA LYS A 335 -20.10 -15.02 -3.55
C LYS A 335 -20.67 -16.42 -3.47
N LYS A 336 -20.48 -17.09 -2.34
CA LYS A 336 -21.02 -18.43 -2.04
C LYS A 336 -22.55 -18.52 -2.19
N ASP A 337 -23.28 -17.44 -1.89
CA ASP A 337 -24.74 -17.38 -2.03
C ASP A 337 -25.22 -17.05 -3.46
N GLY A 338 -24.30 -16.93 -4.41
CA GLY A 338 -24.58 -16.54 -5.80
C GLY A 338 -24.75 -15.04 -6.03
N SER A 339 -24.71 -14.22 -4.98
CA SER A 339 -24.73 -12.76 -5.10
C SER A 339 -23.38 -12.21 -5.58
N THR A 340 -23.35 -10.92 -5.91
CA THR A 340 -22.14 -10.27 -6.44
C THR A 340 -21.42 -9.47 -5.37
N TYR A 341 -20.13 -9.20 -5.61
CA TYR A 341 -19.40 -8.16 -4.88
C TYR A 341 -19.67 -6.82 -5.57
N PHE A 342 -20.11 -5.82 -4.81
CA PHE A 342 -20.51 -4.51 -5.32
C PHE A 342 -20.01 -3.42 -4.38
N ASN A 343 -19.50 -2.34 -4.97
CA ASN A 343 -19.24 -1.08 -4.28
C ASN A 343 -20.07 0.04 -4.94
N GLN A 344 -19.92 1.28 -4.46
CA GLN A 344 -20.65 2.42 -5.01
C GLN A 344 -20.35 2.75 -6.49
N TYR A 345 -19.30 2.17 -7.09
CA TYR A 345 -18.85 2.44 -8.45
C TYR A 345 -19.16 1.31 -9.43
N GLY A 346 -19.30 0.07 -8.99
CA GLY A 346 -19.47 -1.07 -9.87
C GLY A 346 -19.57 -2.42 -9.16
N THR A 347 -19.86 -3.45 -9.96
CA THR A 347 -19.81 -4.86 -9.54
C THR A 347 -18.45 -5.44 -9.92
N TYR A 348 -17.89 -6.33 -9.10
CA TYR A 348 -16.55 -6.86 -9.37
C TYR A 348 -16.52 -7.99 -10.39
N VAL A 349 -15.56 -7.87 -11.29
CA VAL A 349 -15.21 -8.81 -12.36
C VAL A 349 -14.17 -9.79 -11.84
N CYS A 350 -14.31 -11.06 -12.21
CA CYS A 350 -13.30 -12.07 -11.94
C CYS A 350 -12.07 -11.84 -12.85
N PRO A 351 -10.85 -11.69 -12.31
CA PRO A 351 -9.65 -11.40 -13.10
C PRO A 351 -9.32 -12.50 -14.11
N GLU A 352 -9.68 -13.75 -13.83
CA GLU A 352 -9.51 -14.86 -14.77
C GLU A 352 -10.47 -14.74 -15.97
N ALA A 353 -11.74 -14.37 -15.70
CA ALA A 353 -12.80 -14.37 -16.71
C ALA A 353 -12.72 -13.18 -17.68
N VAL A 354 -12.14 -12.04 -17.27
CA VAL A 354 -12.09 -10.82 -18.09
C VAL A 354 -10.98 -10.81 -19.14
N ARG A 355 -10.01 -11.71 -19.04
CA ARG A 355 -8.79 -11.72 -19.86
C ARG A 355 -9.04 -11.61 -21.37
N PRO A 356 -10.05 -12.28 -21.99
CA PRO A 356 -10.35 -12.09 -23.41
C PRO A 356 -10.78 -10.65 -23.76
N GLU A 357 -11.55 -10.00 -22.88
CA GLU A 357 -12.02 -8.63 -23.08
C GLU A 357 -10.92 -7.59 -22.78
N MET A 358 -10.01 -7.90 -21.85
CA MET A 358 -8.82 -7.09 -21.61
C MET A 358 -8.01 -6.90 -22.90
N ILE A 359 -7.72 -8.00 -23.60
CA ILE A 359 -6.96 -7.99 -24.85
C ILE A 359 -7.66 -7.11 -25.89
N LYS A 360 -8.96 -7.32 -26.12
CA LYS A 360 -9.74 -6.54 -27.11
C LYS A 360 -9.72 -5.05 -26.82
N ARG A 361 -9.85 -4.66 -25.55
CA ARG A 361 -9.87 -3.25 -25.13
C ARG A 361 -8.51 -2.59 -25.31
N VAL A 362 -7.45 -3.25 -24.85
CA VAL A 362 -6.07 -2.74 -24.96
C VAL A 362 -5.64 -2.64 -26.42
N GLU A 363 -5.91 -3.66 -27.26
CA GLU A 363 -5.60 -3.59 -28.69
C GLU A 363 -6.33 -2.46 -29.41
N LYS A 364 -7.62 -2.26 -29.09
CA LYS A 364 -8.42 -1.17 -29.65
C LYS A 364 -7.83 0.18 -29.28
N GLU A 365 -7.48 0.38 -28.02
CA GLU A 365 -6.96 1.67 -27.57
C GLU A 365 -5.55 1.93 -28.06
N LEU A 366 -4.63 0.96 -27.98
CA LEU A 366 -3.26 1.10 -28.49
C LEU A 366 -3.23 1.38 -30.00
N SER A 367 -4.23 0.94 -30.75
CA SER A 367 -4.36 1.29 -32.18
C SER A 367 -4.69 2.76 -32.44
N LEU A 368 -5.22 3.47 -31.44
CA LEU A 368 -5.60 4.89 -31.51
C LEU A 368 -4.57 5.76 -30.77
N TYR A 369 -4.09 5.30 -29.62
CA TYR A 369 -3.17 5.99 -28.74
C TYR A 369 -2.09 5.01 -28.26
N PRO A 370 -0.87 5.06 -28.84
CA PRO A 370 0.20 4.12 -28.52
C PRO A 370 0.88 4.47 -27.17
N HIS A 371 0.16 4.21 -26.08
CA HIS A 371 0.61 4.40 -24.70
C HIS A 371 1.90 3.61 -24.40
N GLU A 372 2.79 4.19 -23.61
CA GLU A 372 3.97 3.49 -23.09
C GLU A 372 3.67 2.70 -21.81
N THR A 373 2.62 3.09 -21.09
CA THR A 373 2.19 2.46 -19.83
C THR A 373 0.68 2.50 -19.61
N TYR A 374 0.20 1.58 -18.78
CA TYR A 374 -1.14 1.61 -18.22
C TYR A 374 -1.12 1.73 -16.69
N PHE A 375 -1.92 2.65 -16.17
CA PHE A 375 -2.29 2.65 -14.76
C PHE A 375 -3.46 1.68 -14.56
N LEU A 376 -3.23 0.56 -13.89
CA LEU A 376 -4.23 -0.46 -13.60
C LEU A 376 -4.93 -0.16 -12.28
N ASP A 377 -6.17 0.30 -12.38
CA ASP A 377 -6.98 0.67 -11.22
C ASP A 377 -7.48 -0.56 -10.46
N VAL A 378 -7.66 -0.42 -9.14
CA VAL A 378 -8.31 -1.36 -8.22
C VAL A 378 -7.59 -2.69 -7.94
N TYR A 379 -6.87 -3.28 -8.90
CA TYR A 379 -6.26 -4.61 -8.75
C TYR A 379 -5.39 -4.79 -7.50
N GLN A 380 -4.66 -3.75 -7.09
CA GLN A 380 -3.81 -3.77 -5.90
C GLN A 380 -4.37 -2.96 -4.72
N ALA A 381 -5.59 -2.43 -4.84
CA ALA A 381 -6.17 -1.53 -3.84
C ALA A 381 -7.29 -2.21 -3.03
N ASN A 382 -8.15 -2.99 -3.66
CA ASN A 382 -9.48 -3.25 -3.10
C ASN A 382 -9.65 -4.63 -2.46
N GLY A 383 -8.56 -5.29 -2.09
CA GLY A 383 -8.56 -6.61 -1.46
C GLY A 383 -8.72 -7.77 -2.44
N LEU A 384 -8.64 -8.98 -1.90
CA LEU A 384 -8.75 -10.24 -2.63
C LEU A 384 -10.07 -10.94 -2.32
N TYR A 385 -10.67 -11.55 -3.35
CA TYR A 385 -12.01 -12.14 -3.29
C TYR A 385 -11.99 -13.60 -3.69
N GLU A 386 -12.93 -14.37 -3.16
CA GLU A 386 -13.28 -15.69 -3.68
C GLU A 386 -14.27 -15.54 -4.82
N CYS A 387 -14.13 -16.34 -5.87
CA CYS A 387 -15.14 -16.47 -6.91
C CYS A 387 -15.76 -17.87 -6.86
N HIS A 388 -17.05 -17.95 -6.57
CA HIS A 388 -17.84 -19.18 -6.54
C HIS A 388 -18.59 -19.46 -7.84
N ASN A 389 -18.31 -18.72 -8.93
CA ASN A 389 -18.89 -19.01 -10.23
C ASN A 389 -18.32 -20.34 -10.76
N PRO A 390 -19.15 -21.31 -11.19
CA PRO A 390 -18.66 -22.62 -11.64
C PRO A 390 -17.65 -22.57 -12.79
N GLU A 391 -17.75 -21.59 -13.69
CA GLU A 391 -16.90 -21.49 -14.89
C GLU A 391 -15.53 -20.87 -14.62
N HIS A 392 -15.37 -20.13 -13.52
CA HIS A 392 -14.14 -19.41 -13.16
C HIS A 392 -13.98 -19.32 -11.65
N ARG A 393 -14.10 -20.48 -10.99
CA ARG A 393 -13.97 -20.60 -9.54
C ARG A 393 -12.54 -20.28 -9.11
N LEU A 394 -12.37 -19.38 -8.14
CA LEU A 394 -11.06 -18.96 -7.61
C LEU A 394 -11.09 -18.82 -6.08
N THR A 395 -10.03 -19.27 -5.41
CA THR A 395 -9.70 -18.85 -4.04
C THR A 395 -9.12 -17.42 -4.03
N ARG A 396 -8.91 -16.81 -2.86
CA ARG A 396 -8.24 -15.49 -2.75
C ARG A 396 -6.80 -15.52 -3.29
N GLU A 397 -6.07 -16.59 -3.04
CA GLU A 397 -4.72 -16.80 -3.59
C GLU A 397 -4.77 -16.89 -5.11
N GLN A 398 -5.64 -17.73 -5.66
CA GLN A 398 -5.80 -17.85 -7.12
C GLN A 398 -6.29 -16.56 -7.78
N TYR A 399 -7.05 -15.73 -7.06
CA TYR A 399 -7.45 -14.39 -7.49
C TYR A 399 -6.23 -13.46 -7.60
N ALA A 400 -5.34 -13.45 -6.61
CA ALA A 400 -4.09 -12.72 -6.66
C ALA A 400 -3.18 -13.20 -7.81
N GLU A 401 -3.04 -14.51 -7.97
CA GLU A 401 -2.28 -15.10 -9.09
C GLU A 401 -2.89 -14.73 -10.46
N ALA A 402 -4.22 -14.67 -10.57
CA ALA A 402 -4.88 -14.25 -11.80
C ALA A 402 -4.59 -12.78 -12.15
N ILE A 403 -4.49 -11.90 -11.14
CA ILE A 403 -4.03 -10.52 -11.32
C ILE A 403 -2.58 -10.49 -11.82
N ILE A 404 -1.68 -11.25 -11.20
CA ILE A 404 -0.27 -11.35 -11.63
C ILE A 404 -0.19 -11.80 -13.10
N ARG A 405 -0.90 -12.88 -13.46
CA ARG A 405 -0.96 -13.37 -14.85
C ARG A 405 -1.48 -12.32 -15.83
N ASN A 406 -2.43 -11.48 -15.40
CA ASN A 406 -2.95 -10.40 -16.22
C ASN A 406 -1.91 -9.28 -16.41
N CYS A 407 -1.15 -8.94 -15.38
CA CYS A 407 -0.02 -8.00 -15.49
C CYS A 407 1.06 -8.54 -16.43
N GLU A 408 1.49 -9.80 -16.23
CA GLU A 408 2.46 -10.49 -17.10
C GLU A 408 2.01 -10.49 -18.56
N LEU A 409 0.73 -10.81 -18.82
CA LEU A 409 0.18 -10.81 -20.17
C LEU A 409 0.29 -9.43 -20.84
N LEU A 410 -0.04 -8.35 -20.13
CA LEU A 410 0.03 -7.00 -20.69
C LEU A 410 1.49 -6.59 -20.96
N GLU A 411 2.37 -6.86 -19.99
CA GLU A 411 3.80 -6.58 -20.09
C GLU A 411 4.45 -7.30 -21.29
N GLU A 412 4.25 -8.62 -21.41
CA GLU A 412 4.88 -9.43 -22.44
C GLU A 412 4.30 -9.18 -23.83
N LYS A 413 2.97 -9.05 -23.93
CA LYS A 413 2.30 -8.94 -25.24
C LYS A 413 2.50 -7.57 -25.87
N TYR A 414 2.49 -6.51 -25.07
CA TYR A 414 2.54 -5.12 -25.57
C TYR A 414 3.86 -4.42 -25.28
N ASN A 415 4.80 -5.09 -24.59
CA ASN A 415 6.08 -4.52 -24.18
C ASN A 415 5.91 -3.17 -23.44
N THR A 416 4.92 -3.12 -22.55
CA THR A 416 4.54 -1.94 -21.77
C THR A 416 4.86 -2.19 -20.29
N PHE A 417 5.32 -1.15 -19.59
CA PHE A 417 5.36 -1.21 -18.13
C PHE A 417 4.01 -0.83 -17.55
N LEU A 418 3.75 -1.19 -16.30
CA LEU A 418 2.46 -0.99 -15.66
C LEU A 418 2.60 -0.12 -14.42
N GLY A 419 1.52 0.56 -14.05
CA GLY A 419 1.34 1.13 -12.72
C GLY A 419 0.11 0.56 -12.02
N ALA A 420 0.02 0.83 -10.73
CA ALA A 420 -1.01 0.29 -9.87
C ALA A 420 -1.74 1.37 -9.06
N GLU A 421 -3.04 1.16 -8.83
CA GLU A 421 -3.72 1.82 -7.72
C GLU A 421 -3.30 1.15 -6.41
N PHE A 422 -2.67 1.91 -5.52
CA PHE A 422 -2.01 1.36 -4.33
C PHE A 422 -0.91 0.34 -4.68
N GLY A 423 -0.19 -0.16 -3.68
CA GLY A 423 0.95 -1.06 -3.88
C GLY A 423 0.80 -2.27 -2.96
N ALA A 424 0.27 -3.36 -3.50
CA ALA A 424 0.12 -4.62 -2.76
C ALA A 424 1.33 -5.51 -2.99
N ASP A 425 1.94 -6.01 -1.92
CA ASP A 425 3.23 -6.71 -2.03
C ASP A 425 3.21 -7.95 -2.93
N PHE A 426 2.06 -8.64 -3.05
CA PHE A 426 1.94 -9.88 -3.83
C PHE A 426 2.21 -9.65 -5.31
N ALA A 427 2.01 -8.40 -5.76
CA ALA A 427 2.26 -7.98 -7.12
C ALA A 427 3.66 -7.35 -7.31
N GLY A 428 4.57 -7.44 -6.33
CA GLY A 428 5.86 -6.73 -6.33
C GLY A 428 6.83 -7.05 -7.47
N SER A 429 6.58 -8.10 -8.27
CA SER A 429 7.29 -8.36 -9.54
C SER A 429 6.79 -7.52 -10.72
N HIS A 430 5.67 -6.80 -10.55
CA HIS A 430 4.97 -6.01 -11.55
C HIS A 430 4.60 -4.63 -10.97
N GLY A 431 4.32 -3.67 -11.86
CA GLY A 431 3.96 -2.32 -11.42
C GLY A 431 5.20 -1.51 -11.00
N VAL A 432 5.69 -0.67 -11.91
CA VAL A 432 6.90 0.15 -11.67
C VAL A 432 6.58 1.52 -11.07
N TYR A 433 5.28 1.84 -10.96
CA TYR A 433 4.79 2.95 -10.15
C TYR A 433 3.46 2.63 -9.47
N ALA A 434 3.17 3.26 -8.33
CA ALA A 434 1.91 3.13 -7.62
C ALA A 434 1.36 4.49 -7.19
N HIS A 435 0.09 4.77 -7.52
CA HIS A 435 -0.61 5.97 -7.04
C HIS A 435 -1.50 5.60 -5.86
N GLY A 436 -1.18 6.16 -4.69
CA GLY A 436 -1.96 5.98 -3.48
C GLY A 436 -1.15 5.65 -2.25
N MET A 437 0.08 5.16 -2.39
CA MET A 437 0.88 4.76 -1.22
C MET A 437 1.17 5.94 -0.29
N MET A 438 1.28 7.17 -0.80
CA MET A 438 1.45 8.34 0.07
C MET A 438 0.18 8.73 0.85
N THR A 439 -0.99 8.23 0.48
CA THR A 439 -2.30 8.61 1.03
C THR A 439 -2.84 7.54 1.98
N LEU A 440 -3.08 7.90 3.24
CA LEU A 440 -3.76 7.02 4.20
C LEU A 440 -5.28 7.08 3.96
N GLN A 441 -5.75 6.30 2.98
CA GLN A 441 -7.08 6.45 2.37
C GLN A 441 -8.23 6.41 3.39
N ARG A 442 -8.17 5.52 4.39
CA ARG A 442 -9.23 5.38 5.41
C ARG A 442 -9.52 6.67 6.18
N MET A 443 -8.55 7.58 6.30
CA MET A 443 -8.73 8.84 7.04
C MET A 443 -9.69 9.83 6.36
N TRP A 444 -9.93 9.66 5.05
CA TRP A 444 -10.90 10.47 4.31
C TRP A 444 -12.34 10.08 4.63
N TRP A 445 -12.58 8.82 4.97
CA TRP A 445 -13.91 8.28 5.24
C TRP A 445 -14.25 8.28 6.73
N PHE A 446 -13.24 8.33 7.60
CA PHE A 446 -13.38 8.29 9.06
C PHE A 446 -14.17 9.49 9.61
N GLU A 447 -13.85 10.71 9.17
CA GLU A 447 -14.61 11.92 9.51
C GLU A 447 -15.42 12.35 8.28
N SER A 448 -16.64 11.81 8.16
CA SER A 448 -17.56 11.89 7.00
C SER A 448 -17.79 13.27 6.35
N GLU A 449 -17.26 14.36 6.92
CA GLU A 449 -17.33 15.72 6.39
C GLU A 449 -16.71 15.84 4.98
N ALA A 450 -15.69 15.04 4.67
CA ALA A 450 -15.10 14.97 3.33
C ALA A 450 -16.10 14.47 2.28
N ASN A 451 -17.10 13.69 2.67
CA ASN A 451 -18.16 13.19 1.77
C ASN A 451 -19.40 14.08 1.75
N ARG A 452 -19.45 15.10 2.62
CA ARG A 452 -20.63 15.96 2.78
C ARG A 452 -20.56 17.15 1.83
N LYS A 453 -21.45 17.15 0.83
CA LYS A 453 -21.60 18.29 -0.08
C LYS A 453 -21.84 19.60 0.65
N GLY A 454 -21.12 20.65 0.25
CA GLY A 454 -21.25 22.01 0.79
C GLY A 454 -20.31 22.33 1.96
N THR A 455 -19.49 21.38 2.42
CA THR A 455 -18.39 21.66 3.35
C THR A 455 -17.14 22.10 2.57
N ILE A 456 -16.21 22.77 3.25
CA ILE A 456 -14.88 23.11 2.69
C ILE A 456 -13.98 21.87 2.53
N TYR A 457 -14.34 20.76 3.16
CA TYR A 457 -13.63 19.49 3.10
C TYR A 457 -14.11 18.59 1.95
N TYR A 458 -15.20 18.98 1.28
CA TYR A 458 -15.90 18.10 0.34
C TYR A 458 -14.98 17.66 -0.80
N MET A 459 -14.89 16.35 -0.99
CA MET A 459 -14.00 15.73 -1.96
C MET A 459 -14.37 15.97 -3.42
N GLY A 460 -15.60 16.40 -3.71
CA GLY A 460 -16.11 16.44 -5.09
C GLY A 460 -16.77 15.13 -5.54
N ASP A 461 -17.18 15.12 -6.81
CA ASP A 461 -17.80 13.99 -7.48
C ASP A 461 -17.44 13.90 -8.98
N TRP A 462 -17.89 12.81 -9.61
CA TRP A 462 -17.66 12.49 -11.03
C TRP A 462 -18.75 13.03 -11.97
N LYS A 463 -19.63 13.94 -11.52
CA LYS A 463 -20.82 14.35 -12.32
C LYS A 463 -20.45 15.11 -13.59
N ASP A 464 -19.46 15.98 -13.53
CA ASP A 464 -18.93 16.64 -14.72
C ASP A 464 -17.99 15.67 -15.44
N ASN A 465 -18.35 15.31 -16.67
CA ASN A 465 -17.58 14.35 -17.44
C ASN A 465 -16.23 14.93 -17.89
N SER A 466 -16.16 16.22 -18.22
CA SER A 466 -14.94 16.87 -18.69
C SER A 466 -14.04 17.36 -17.57
N ARG A 467 -14.67 17.85 -16.50
CA ARG A 467 -13.99 18.53 -15.39
C ARG A 467 -14.50 18.01 -14.04
N PRO A 468 -14.32 16.71 -13.72
CA PRO A 468 -14.87 16.14 -12.50
C PRO A 468 -14.26 16.82 -11.27
N SER A 469 -15.14 17.34 -10.40
CA SER A 469 -14.74 18.09 -9.20
C SER A 469 -13.91 17.27 -8.21
N ILE A 470 -14.00 15.93 -8.25
CA ILE A 470 -13.12 15.08 -7.43
C ILE A 470 -11.65 15.12 -7.85
N MET A 471 -11.39 15.42 -9.12
CA MET A 471 -10.04 15.49 -9.70
C MET A 471 -9.54 16.93 -9.87
N LEU A 472 -10.47 17.90 -9.97
CA LEU A 472 -10.16 19.30 -10.29
C LEU A 472 -10.68 20.30 -9.27
N GLY A 473 -11.31 19.85 -8.19
CA GLY A 473 -11.78 20.71 -7.10
C GLY A 473 -10.69 21.00 -6.07
N GLU A 474 -10.81 22.13 -5.38
CA GLU A 474 -9.98 22.48 -4.22
C GLU A 474 -10.73 22.16 -2.92
N ARG A 475 -10.00 21.70 -1.89
CA ARG A 475 -10.59 21.31 -0.61
C ARG A 475 -9.61 21.53 0.54
N THR A 476 -10.11 21.78 1.73
CA THR A 476 -9.29 21.80 2.94
C THR A 476 -9.12 20.39 3.50
N ALA A 477 -7.97 20.09 4.10
CA ALA A 477 -7.74 18.84 4.81
C ALA A 477 -8.59 18.75 6.10
N THR A 478 -9.16 17.57 6.38
CA THR A 478 -9.90 17.31 7.62
C THR A 478 -8.96 17.16 8.83
N GLY A 479 -9.51 17.26 10.04
CA GLY A 479 -8.75 17.05 11.27
C GLY A 479 -8.09 15.67 11.34
N ALA A 480 -8.84 14.60 11.02
CA ALA A 480 -8.29 13.25 10.93
C ALA A 480 -7.19 13.12 9.88
N TYR A 481 -7.31 13.77 8.71
CA TYR A 481 -6.26 13.73 7.69
C TYR A 481 -4.97 14.40 8.20
N LEU A 482 -5.09 15.56 8.85
CA LEU A 482 -3.96 16.27 9.44
C LEU A 482 -3.25 15.46 10.52
N GLU A 483 -4.02 14.75 11.36
CA GLU A 483 -3.52 13.97 12.50
C GLU A 483 -2.85 12.65 12.10
N TYR A 484 -3.42 11.94 11.11
CA TYR A 484 -2.99 10.57 10.81
C TYR A 484 -2.31 10.43 9.45
N SER A 485 -2.75 11.17 8.43
CA SER A 485 -2.19 11.00 7.08
C SER A 485 -0.92 11.82 6.87
N ILE A 486 -0.84 13.03 7.40
CA ILE A 486 0.28 13.96 7.14
C ILE A 486 0.94 14.53 8.39
N HIS A 487 0.73 13.92 9.56
CA HIS A 487 1.39 14.37 10.79
C HIS A 487 2.84 13.86 10.84
N GLU A 488 3.79 14.78 10.84
CA GLU A 488 5.21 14.47 10.83
C GLU A 488 5.66 13.70 12.07
N TYR A 489 4.95 13.83 13.20
CA TYR A 489 5.32 13.14 14.45
C TYR A 489 5.15 11.62 14.38
N THR A 490 4.17 11.14 13.60
CA THR A 490 3.75 9.73 13.54
C THR A 490 3.97 9.10 12.17
N ARG A 491 4.04 9.88 11.09
CA ARG A 491 4.22 9.36 9.73
C ARG A 491 5.65 8.86 9.52
N VAL A 492 5.78 7.67 8.92
CA VAL A 492 7.07 7.02 8.64
C VAL A 492 7.06 6.31 7.28
N PRO A 493 8.20 6.21 6.58
CA PRO A 493 8.28 5.61 5.24
C PRO A 493 8.51 4.09 5.30
N LEU A 494 7.64 3.33 5.96
CA LEU A 494 7.78 1.87 6.09
C LEU A 494 7.82 1.17 4.74
N TYR A 495 6.98 1.61 3.79
CA TYR A 495 6.94 1.03 2.45
C TYR A 495 8.19 1.38 1.64
N GLU A 496 8.65 2.64 1.63
CA GLU A 496 9.89 3.01 0.93
C GLU A 496 11.12 2.33 1.54
N LEU A 497 11.18 2.12 2.86
CA LEU A 497 12.26 1.36 3.50
C LEU A 497 12.36 -0.09 2.99
N VAL A 498 11.28 -0.62 2.41
CA VAL A 498 11.22 -1.97 1.83
C VAL A 498 11.33 -1.95 0.29
N TYR A 499 10.75 -0.98 -0.39
CA TYR A 499 10.49 -1.04 -1.84
C TYR A 499 10.96 0.16 -2.69
N HIS A 500 11.63 1.17 -2.12
CA HIS A 500 11.96 2.41 -2.84
C HIS A 500 12.71 2.21 -4.17
N ASP A 501 13.63 1.24 -4.23
CA ASP A 501 14.40 0.90 -5.44
C ASP A 501 13.69 -0.10 -6.37
N ALA A 502 12.46 -0.48 -6.07
CA ALA A 502 11.62 -1.38 -6.87
C ALA A 502 10.44 -0.66 -7.56
N ILE A 503 9.91 0.41 -6.96
CA ILE A 503 8.70 1.08 -7.42
C ILE A 503 8.71 2.58 -7.13
N VAL A 504 8.23 3.39 -8.07
CA VAL A 504 8.01 4.83 -7.85
C VAL A 504 6.62 5.06 -7.26
N THR A 505 6.53 5.48 -6.00
CA THR A 505 5.24 5.73 -5.37
C THR A 505 4.79 7.20 -5.45
N SER A 506 3.49 7.44 -5.27
CA SER A 506 2.93 8.78 -5.17
C SER A 506 1.64 8.83 -4.33
N TRP A 507 1.04 10.02 -4.23
CA TRP A 507 -0.28 10.28 -3.65
C TRP A 507 -1.38 9.59 -4.46
N ARG A 508 -2.59 9.49 -3.89
CA ARG A 508 -3.75 8.98 -4.64
C ARG A 508 -4.32 10.06 -5.55
N TRP A 509 -5.01 9.65 -6.61
CA TRP A 509 -5.54 10.54 -7.64
C TRP A 509 -6.50 11.62 -7.09
N GLU A 510 -7.27 11.33 -6.05
CA GLU A 510 -8.11 12.33 -5.36
C GLU A 510 -7.36 13.17 -4.32
N ASP A 511 -6.11 12.79 -3.98
CA ASP A 511 -5.27 13.38 -2.93
C ASP A 511 -3.94 13.95 -3.47
N CYS A 512 -3.93 14.35 -4.74
CA CYS A 512 -2.81 15.05 -5.37
C CYS A 512 -2.23 16.20 -4.49
N ASN A 513 -0.95 16.54 -4.71
CA ASN A 513 -0.20 17.53 -3.94
C ASN A 513 -0.96 18.85 -3.68
N HIS A 514 -1.65 19.32 -4.72
CA HIS A 514 -2.28 20.64 -4.80
C HIS A 514 -3.78 20.65 -4.45
N HIS A 515 -4.40 19.49 -4.15
CA HIS A 515 -5.83 19.44 -3.84
C HIS A 515 -6.19 20.19 -2.55
N SER A 516 -5.24 20.27 -1.62
CA SER A 516 -5.32 21.05 -0.38
C SER A 516 -4.18 22.07 -0.37
N PRO A 517 -4.38 23.25 -1.01
CA PRO A 517 -3.33 24.25 -1.19
C PRO A 517 -2.64 24.68 0.10
N GLU A 518 -3.37 24.69 1.23
CA GLU A 518 -2.87 25.10 2.55
C GLU A 518 -1.79 24.17 3.13
N ILE A 519 -1.73 22.92 2.65
CA ILE A 519 -0.75 21.91 3.05
C ILE A 519 0.12 21.42 1.88
N TRP A 520 0.04 22.03 0.70
CA TRP A 520 0.82 21.61 -0.48
C TRP A 520 2.32 21.55 -0.15
N TRP A 521 2.86 22.62 0.44
CA TRP A 521 4.26 22.68 0.88
C TRP A 521 4.68 21.46 1.72
N LYS A 522 3.78 20.94 2.57
CA LYS A 522 4.05 19.81 3.46
C LYS A 522 4.12 18.50 2.68
N LYS A 523 3.23 18.32 1.71
CA LYS A 523 3.27 17.15 0.81
C LYS A 523 4.54 17.10 -0.01
N ASP A 524 4.98 18.25 -0.53
CA ASP A 524 6.24 18.36 -1.27
C ASP A 524 7.44 17.99 -0.41
N LEU A 525 7.47 18.43 0.84
CA LEU A 525 8.51 18.04 1.80
C LEU A 525 8.50 16.54 2.10
N PHE A 526 7.33 15.90 2.21
CA PHE A 526 7.25 14.44 2.32
C PHE A 526 7.72 13.73 1.05
N ASN A 527 7.41 14.26 -0.14
CA ASN A 527 7.92 13.70 -1.39
C ASN A 527 9.46 13.75 -1.43
N ILE A 528 10.07 14.84 -0.98
CA ILE A 528 11.54 14.96 -0.88
C ILE A 528 12.11 13.98 0.15
N LEU A 529 11.52 13.91 1.34
CA LEU A 529 12.01 13.09 2.44
C LEU A 529 11.93 11.60 2.09
N TYR A 530 10.85 11.16 1.46
CA TYR A 530 10.61 9.74 1.18
C TYR A 530 11.11 9.32 -0.21
N GLY A 531 11.48 10.27 -1.06
CA GLY A 531 11.93 9.98 -2.43
C GLY A 531 10.79 9.53 -3.35
N THR A 532 9.65 10.21 -3.27
CA THR A 532 8.44 9.82 -4.02
C THR A 532 8.03 10.88 -5.05
N ALA A 533 7.33 10.46 -6.10
CA ALA A 533 6.90 11.36 -7.17
C ALA A 533 5.77 12.29 -6.69
N PRO A 534 5.73 13.57 -7.12
CA PRO A 534 4.54 14.39 -6.97
C PRO A 534 3.45 13.89 -7.95
N LEU A 535 2.19 13.94 -7.53
CA LEU A 535 1.04 13.63 -8.38
C LEU A 535 0.20 14.88 -8.57
N TRP A 536 -0.07 15.22 -9.82
CA TRP A 536 -0.90 16.33 -10.22
C TRP A 536 -2.13 15.86 -10.99
N SER A 537 -3.19 16.64 -10.88
CA SER A 537 -4.46 16.45 -11.57
C SER A 537 -4.91 17.83 -12.02
N ILE A 538 -4.73 18.10 -13.30
CA ILE A 538 -4.70 19.45 -13.84
C ILE A 538 -5.45 19.57 -15.16
N ASP A 539 -5.95 20.78 -15.36
CA ASP A 539 -6.45 21.31 -16.60
C ASP A 539 -5.74 22.65 -16.88
N GLN A 540 -6.09 23.32 -17.99
CA GLN A 540 -5.49 24.61 -18.34
C GLN A 540 -5.75 25.70 -17.29
N GLU A 541 -6.97 25.79 -16.75
CA GLU A 541 -7.36 26.85 -15.81
C GLU A 541 -6.59 26.77 -14.49
N ARG A 542 -6.46 25.56 -13.95
CA ARG A 542 -5.72 25.26 -12.73
C ARG A 542 -4.23 25.47 -12.92
N TRP A 543 -3.68 25.05 -14.06
CA TRP A 543 -2.29 25.35 -14.41
C TRP A 543 -2.04 26.85 -14.44
N ASP A 544 -2.88 27.63 -15.14
CA ASP A 544 -2.70 29.08 -15.23
C ASP A 544 -2.82 29.76 -13.86
N SER A 545 -3.71 29.27 -13.00
CA SER A 545 -3.94 29.82 -11.65
C SER A 545 -2.79 29.56 -10.68
N PHE A 546 -2.13 28.39 -10.78
CA PHE A 546 -1.09 27.95 -9.84
C PHE A 546 0.27 27.68 -10.49
N LYS A 547 0.51 28.21 -11.70
CA LYS A 547 1.69 27.91 -12.53
C LYS A 547 3.00 28.05 -11.75
N PHE A 548 3.16 29.14 -11.02
CA PHE A 548 4.35 29.38 -10.20
C PHE A 548 4.57 28.27 -9.16
N THR A 549 3.52 27.91 -8.42
CA THR A 549 3.58 26.88 -7.37
C THR A 549 3.86 25.49 -7.96
N PHE A 550 3.27 25.15 -9.10
CA PHE A 550 3.58 23.89 -9.79
C PHE A 550 5.04 23.81 -10.21
N VAL A 551 5.56 24.88 -10.84
CA VAL A 551 6.97 24.94 -11.26
C VAL A 551 7.91 24.89 -10.06
N GLU A 552 7.58 25.57 -8.97
CA GLU A 552 8.35 25.52 -7.73
C GLU A 552 8.37 24.10 -7.12
N SER A 553 7.21 23.45 -7.05
CA SER A 553 7.05 22.07 -6.58
C SER A 553 7.89 21.09 -7.40
N TYR A 554 7.82 21.20 -8.74
CA TYR A 554 8.62 20.39 -9.65
C TYR A 554 10.12 20.57 -9.40
N ASN A 555 10.60 21.81 -9.36
CA ASN A 555 12.02 22.13 -9.19
C ASN A 555 12.59 21.66 -7.85
N LYS A 556 11.76 21.59 -6.81
CA LYS A 556 12.16 21.07 -5.49
C LYS A 556 12.27 19.54 -5.48
N ILE A 557 11.30 18.85 -6.08
CA ILE A 557 11.14 17.39 -5.91
C ILE A 557 11.82 16.60 -7.03
N CYS A 558 11.52 16.92 -8.29
CA CYS A 558 11.82 16.05 -9.43
C CYS A 558 13.32 15.89 -9.70
N PRO A 559 14.15 16.95 -9.68
CA PRO A 559 15.61 16.82 -9.82
C PRO A 559 16.26 16.03 -8.68
N TRP A 560 15.70 16.10 -7.47
CA TRP A 560 16.16 15.30 -6.34
C TRP A 560 15.79 13.83 -6.53
N LEU A 561 14.52 13.56 -6.81
CA LEU A 561 14.00 12.21 -7.06
C LEU A 561 14.81 11.48 -8.14
N GLN A 562 15.10 12.15 -9.25
CA GLN A 562 15.90 11.57 -10.35
C GLN A 562 17.27 11.03 -9.89
N GLN A 563 17.87 11.64 -8.86
CA GLN A 563 19.19 11.24 -8.36
C GLN A 563 19.16 10.01 -7.45
N ILE A 564 17.99 9.67 -6.91
CA ILE A 564 17.80 8.62 -5.90
C ILE A 564 16.85 7.50 -6.35
N CYS A 565 16.17 7.60 -7.50
CA CYS A 565 15.18 6.61 -7.94
C CYS A 565 15.65 5.15 -7.91
N TYR A 566 16.95 4.88 -8.10
CA TYR A 566 17.49 3.52 -8.08
C TYR A 566 18.07 3.10 -6.73
N ASP A 567 18.06 4.00 -5.75
CA ASP A 567 18.69 3.77 -4.46
C ASP A 567 17.73 3.09 -3.50
N GLU A 568 18.24 2.20 -2.67
CA GLU A 568 17.49 1.75 -1.50
C GLU A 568 17.38 2.91 -0.49
N LEU A 569 16.20 3.16 0.07
CA LEU A 569 16.07 3.99 1.26
C LEU A 569 16.62 3.21 2.46
N VAL A 570 17.89 3.42 2.82
CA VAL A 570 18.62 2.61 3.82
C VAL A 570 18.16 2.93 5.24
N SER A 571 17.89 4.20 5.54
CA SER A 571 17.48 4.62 6.89
C SER A 571 16.62 5.87 6.87
N HIS A 572 15.75 5.97 7.87
CA HIS A 572 14.98 7.16 8.22
C HIS A 572 15.16 7.46 9.72
N ARG A 573 15.24 8.72 10.14
CA ARG A 573 15.28 9.07 11.57
C ARG A 573 14.65 10.42 11.87
N PHE A 574 14.11 10.53 13.08
CA PHE A 574 13.77 11.82 13.69
C PHE A 574 15.03 12.44 14.27
N VAL A 575 15.37 13.64 13.80
CA VAL A 575 16.59 14.37 14.18
C VAL A 575 16.32 15.28 15.39
N SER A 576 15.17 15.95 15.40
CA SER A 576 14.75 16.79 16.52
C SER A 576 13.87 16.00 17.50
N SER A 577 13.90 16.39 18.78
CA SER A 577 13.11 15.74 19.84
C SER A 577 11.59 15.91 19.66
N ASP A 578 11.16 16.99 19.00
CA ASP A 578 9.77 17.24 18.62
C ASP A 578 9.37 16.54 17.31
N ARG A 579 10.28 15.77 16.70
CA ARG A 579 10.12 15.00 15.46
C ARG A 579 9.82 15.82 14.21
N LYS A 580 9.94 17.15 14.27
CA LYS A 580 9.71 18.05 13.13
C LYS A 580 10.87 18.09 12.14
N VAL A 581 12.06 17.72 12.57
CA VAL A 581 13.22 17.59 11.68
C VAL A 581 13.49 16.10 11.47
N GLN A 582 13.51 15.68 10.21
CA GLN A 582 13.64 14.29 9.81
C GLN A 582 14.70 14.14 8.73
N GLU A 583 15.30 12.96 8.69
CA GLU A 583 16.34 12.63 7.73
C GLU A 583 16.12 11.26 7.11
N SER A 584 16.34 11.18 5.80
CA SER A 584 16.40 9.96 5.02
C SER A 584 17.77 9.80 4.39
N ARG A 585 18.27 8.56 4.33
CA ARG A 585 19.54 8.20 3.67
C ARG A 585 19.32 7.12 2.63
N PHE A 586 19.92 7.31 1.47
CA PHE A 586 19.82 6.46 0.31
C PHE A 586 21.13 5.69 0.09
N SER A 587 21.06 4.54 -0.57
CA SER A 587 22.22 3.65 -0.77
C SER A 587 23.38 4.27 -1.55
N SER A 588 23.14 5.35 -2.32
CA SER A 588 24.22 6.09 -2.98
C SER A 588 25.02 7.00 -2.05
N GLY A 589 24.66 7.08 -0.76
CA GLY A 589 25.20 8.07 0.19
C GLY A 589 24.46 9.40 0.15
N LYS A 590 23.46 9.55 -0.72
CA LYS A 590 22.57 10.73 -0.77
C LYS A 590 21.67 10.82 0.44
N ARG A 591 21.40 12.03 0.89
CA ARG A 591 20.62 12.34 2.10
C ARG A 591 19.69 13.51 1.88
N ALA A 592 18.48 13.41 2.41
CA ALA A 592 17.54 14.51 2.53
C ALA A 592 17.29 14.78 4.01
N VAL A 593 17.35 16.05 4.41
CA VAL A 593 16.94 16.51 5.74
C VAL A 593 15.87 17.57 5.57
N VAL A 594 14.73 17.35 6.21
CA VAL A 594 13.53 18.19 6.10
C VAL A 594 13.18 18.78 7.45
N ASN A 595 12.80 20.05 7.47
CA ASN A 595 12.29 20.75 8.64
C ASN A 595 10.81 21.11 8.41
N PHE A 596 9.89 20.37 9.05
CA PHE A 596 8.46 20.65 9.04
C PHE A 596 8.05 21.77 10.01
N GLY A 597 8.97 22.22 10.87
CA GLY A 597 8.71 23.23 11.90
C GLY A 597 8.68 24.67 11.39
N ASP A 598 8.26 25.55 12.29
CA ASP A 598 8.12 27.00 12.03
C ASP A 598 9.37 27.80 12.46
N THR A 599 10.44 27.12 12.86
CA THR A 599 11.71 27.73 13.28
C THR A 599 12.88 27.08 12.55
N SER A 600 13.90 27.87 12.18
CA SER A 600 15.10 27.34 11.52
C SER A 600 15.82 26.34 12.42
N TYR A 601 16.41 25.31 11.84
CA TYR A 601 17.16 24.26 12.55
C TYR A 601 18.59 24.16 12.02
N THR A 602 19.57 24.00 12.90
CA THR A 602 20.97 23.80 12.48
C THR A 602 21.31 22.32 12.47
N PHE A 603 21.61 21.79 11.28
CA PHE A 603 21.99 20.40 11.06
C PHE A 603 23.38 20.32 10.44
N GLU A 604 24.33 19.65 11.11
CA GLU A 604 25.72 19.50 10.64
C GLU A 604 26.36 20.84 10.19
N GLY A 605 26.06 21.94 10.89
CA GLY A 605 26.56 23.29 10.60
C GLY A 605 25.83 24.03 9.47
N ARG A 606 24.80 23.44 8.86
CA ARG A 606 23.93 24.08 7.85
C ARG A 606 22.59 24.48 8.47
N ILE A 607 22.07 25.62 8.06
CA ILE A 607 20.74 26.08 8.50
C ILE A 607 19.69 25.52 7.53
N ILE A 608 18.67 24.86 8.09
CA ILE A 608 17.47 24.44 7.39
C ILE A 608 16.36 25.39 7.82
N GLU A 609 15.90 26.23 6.90
CA GLU A 609 14.83 27.19 7.16
C GLU A 609 13.51 26.49 7.54
N PRO A 610 12.58 27.19 8.21
CA PRO A 610 11.25 26.69 8.48
C PRO A 610 10.58 26.18 7.20
N ARG A 611 9.92 25.01 7.27
CA ARG A 611 9.25 24.41 6.11
C ARG A 611 10.19 24.23 4.91
N GLY A 612 11.47 24.00 5.21
CA GLY A 612 12.56 23.89 4.25
C GLY A 612 13.18 22.50 4.28
N PHE A 613 14.15 22.31 3.38
CA PHE A 613 14.92 21.09 3.28
C PHE A 613 16.33 21.38 2.79
N ILE A 614 17.22 20.42 3.02
CA ILE A 614 18.54 20.36 2.37
C ILE A 614 18.77 18.95 1.85
N THR A 615 19.47 18.86 0.72
CA THR A 615 19.98 17.59 0.18
C THR A 615 21.50 17.60 0.22
N MET A 616 22.10 16.45 0.50
CA MET A 616 23.53 16.30 0.74
C MET A 616 24.00 14.94 0.23
N ASP A 617 25.30 14.85 -0.06
CA ASP A 617 26.01 13.56 -0.21
C ASP A 617 26.82 13.31 1.06
N ASP A 618 26.88 12.06 1.51
CA ASP A 618 27.85 11.65 2.52
C ASP A 618 29.26 11.94 1.98
N VAL A 619 30.09 12.60 2.80
CA VAL A 619 31.48 12.83 2.45
C VAL A 619 32.13 11.47 2.30
N ALA A 620 32.62 11.14 1.09
CA ALA A 620 33.40 9.94 0.87
C ALA A 620 34.48 9.87 1.95
N THR A 621 34.33 8.92 2.87
CA THR A 621 35.38 8.59 3.82
C THR A 621 36.46 7.91 3.00
N ASN A 622 37.44 8.70 2.56
CA ASN A 622 38.66 8.23 1.91
C ASN A 622 39.42 7.25 2.81
#